data_AF-A0A2T4LL32-F1
#
_entry.id   AF-A0A2T4LL32-F1
#
_cell.length_a   1.000
_cell.length_b   1.000
_cell.length_c   1.000
_cell.angle_alpha   90.00
_cell.angle_beta   90.00
_cell.angle_gamma   90.00
#
_symmetry.space_group_name_H-M   'P 1'
#
loop_
_entity.id
_entity.type
_entity.pdbx_description
1 polymer ?
#
loop_
_entity_poly.entity_id
_entity_poly.type
_entity_poly.pdbx_seq_one_letter_code
_entity_poly.pdbx_strand_id
1 'polypeptide(L)' 'AQYVRQHPGEVCPAKWEEGSETLQPGLDLVGKI' A
#
# COMPACT_ATOMS: atom_id res chain seq x y z
N ALA A 1 5.13 5.64 8.52
CA ALA A 1 3.71 6.05 8.70
C ALA A 1 3.38 7.44 8.13
N GLN A 2 4.35 8.30 7.80
CA GLN A 2 4.04 9.61 7.20
C GLN A 2 3.59 9.53 5.74
N TYR A 3 4.05 8.53 4.98
CA TYR A 3 3.68 8.30 3.58
C TYR A 3 2.19 7.97 3.41
N VAL A 4 1.66 6.96 4.10
CA VAL A 4 0.23 6.58 4.06
C VAL A 4 -0.72 7.72 4.46
N ARG A 5 -0.26 8.65 5.31
CA ARG A 5 -1.06 9.84 5.70
C ARG A 5 -1.08 10.92 4.61
N GLN A 6 -0.03 11.01 3.80
CA GLN A 6 0.05 11.93 2.66
C GLN A 6 -0.55 11.31 1.37
N HIS A 7 -0.62 9.98 1.30
CA HIS A 7 -1.14 9.20 0.18
C HIS A 7 -2.35 8.36 0.64
N PRO A 8 -3.53 8.98 0.82
CA PRO A 8 -4.73 8.27 1.24
C PRO A 8 -5.17 7.27 0.17
N GLY A 9 -5.23 5.98 0.52
CA GLY A 9 -5.55 4.90 -0.41
C GLY A 9 -4.35 4.13 -0.94
N GLU A 10 -3.14 4.41 -0.46
CA GLU A 10 -1.97 3.57 -0.71
C GLU A 10 -1.45 2.98 0.61
N VAL A 11 -1.19 1.68 0.60
CA VAL A 11 -0.58 0.97 1.72
C VAL A 11 0.79 0.46 1.33
N CYS A 12 1.72 0.57 2.26
CA CYS A 12 3.07 0.04 2.09
C CYS A 12 3.06 -1.48 2.35
N PRO A 13 3.38 -2.34 1.37
CA PRO A 13 3.52 -3.77 1.60
C PRO A 13 4.67 -4.10 2.57
N ALA A 14 4.69 -5.33 3.07
CA ALA A 14 5.77 -5.79 3.93
C ALA A 14 7.11 -5.71 3.18
N LYS A 15 8.07 -4.94 3.72
CA LYS A 15 9.39 -4.60 3.12
C LYS A 15 9.38 -3.52 2.02
N TRP A 16 8.39 -2.63 2.02
CA TRP A 16 8.39 -1.49 1.09
C TRP A 16 9.46 -0.43 1.43
N GLU A 17 10.17 0.05 0.40
CA GLU A 17 11.13 1.16 0.42
C GLU A 17 10.69 2.28 -0.53
N GLU A 18 11.12 3.52 -0.29
CA GLU A 18 10.73 4.70 -1.09
C GLU A 18 11.15 4.53 -2.56
N GLY A 19 10.17 4.34 -3.46
CA GLY A 19 10.36 4.04 -4.89
C GLY A 19 9.86 2.65 -5.31
N SER A 20 9.51 1.79 -4.36
CA SER A 20 8.87 0.50 -4.62
C SER A 20 7.36 0.66 -4.87
N GLU A 21 6.75 -0.32 -5.53
CA GLU A 21 5.32 -0.31 -5.83
C GLU A 21 4.47 -0.30 -4.55
N THR A 22 3.53 0.64 -4.47
CA THR A 22 2.55 0.72 -3.38
C THR A 22 1.31 -0.09 -3.76
N LEU A 23 0.62 -0.65 -2.77
CA LEU A 23 -0.61 -1.37 -3.02
C LEU A 23 -1.79 -0.45 -2.75
N GLN A 24 -2.73 -0.39 -3.68
CA GLN A 24 -4.04 0.20 -3.42
C GLN A 24 -4.93 -0.87 -2.76
N PRO A 25 -5.49 -0.62 -1.57
CA PRO A 25 -6.42 -1.56 -0.95
C PRO A 25 -7.72 -1.57 -1.74
N GLY A 26 -7.92 -2.62 -2.53
CA GLY A 26 -9.13 -2.88 -3.30
C GLY A 26 -9.83 -4.15 -2.82
N LEU A 27 -11.17 -4.17 -2.95
CA LEU A 27 -12.00 -5.35 -2.65
C LEU A 27 -11.54 -6.60 -3.43
N ASP A 28 -10.95 -6.42 -4.61
CA ASP A 28 -10.48 -7.51 -5.48
C ASP A 28 -9.18 -8.18 -5.00
N LEU A 29 -8.47 -7.57 -4.04
CA LEU A 29 -7.23 -8.09 -3.44
C LEU A 29 -7.47 -8.80 -2.10
N VAL A 30 -8.66 -8.65 -1.52
CA VAL A 30 -9.03 -9.32 -0.26
C VAL A 30 -9.22 -10.82 -0.54
N GLY A 31 -8.32 -11.65 0.01
CA GLY A 31 -8.36 -13.10 -0.10
C GLY A 31 -7.49 -13.73 -1.21
N LYS A 32 -6.73 -12.92 -1.96
CA LYS A 32 -5.72 -13.41 -2.93
C LYS A 32 -4.26 -13.21 -2.46
N ILE A 33 -4.05 -12.33 -1.48
CA ILE A 33 -2.76 -12.04 -0.83
C ILE A 33 -2.85 -12.45 0.64
#